data_AF-A0A7L8SK49-F1
#
_entry.id   AF-A0A7L8SK49-F1
#
_cell.length_a   1.000
_cell.length_b   1.000
_cell.length_c   1.000
_cell.angle_alpha   90.00
_cell.angle_beta   90.00
_cell.angle_gamma   90.00
#
_symmetry.space_group_name_H-M   'P 1'
#
loop_
_entity.id
_entity.type
_entity.pdbx_description
1 polymer ?
#
loop_
_entity_poly.entity_id
_entity_poly.type
_entity_poly.pdbx_seq_one_letter_code
_entity_poly.pdbx_strand_id
1 'polypeptide(L)'
;MDGEVISKVIRCTEANAAEFVALVNGWPELKALVRSLRDEGLFLGLRGLQVTLTGAPEWVAQGPAAVGSDDADRPGGDEHAH
;
A
#
# COMPACT_ATOMS: atom_id res chain seq x y z
N MET A 1 -4.97 -18.96 -17.37
CA MET A 1 -5.26 -17.59 -17.81
C MET A 1 -4.00 -16.80 -17.49
N ASP A 2 -3.22 -16.43 -18.50
CA ASP A 2 -2.08 -15.51 -18.31
C ASP A 2 -2.67 -14.13 -18.04
N GLY A 3 -3.02 -13.88 -16.78
CA GLY A 3 -3.48 -12.58 -16.34
C GLY A 3 -2.29 -11.64 -16.37
N GLU A 4 -2.31 -10.65 -17.25
CA GLU A 4 -1.27 -9.63 -17.33
C GLU A 4 -1.11 -8.97 -15.95
N VAL A 5 0.06 -9.12 -15.34
CA VAL A 5 0.39 -8.46 -14.08
C VAL A 5 1.01 -7.11 -14.42
N ILE A 6 0.33 -6.03 -14.04
CA ILE A 6 0.86 -4.68 -14.22
C ILE A 6 1.31 -4.12 -12.87
N SER A 7 2.29 -3.22 -12.91
CA SER A 7 2.74 -2.46 -11.74
C SER A 7 2.47 -0.98 -11.95
N LYS A 8 1.77 -0.35 -11.01
CA LYS A 8 1.47 1.08 -11.04
C LYS A 8 1.91 1.74 -9.76
N VAL A 9 2.70 2.78 -9.93
CA VAL A 9 3.15 3.65 -8.84
C VAL A 9 2.07 4.70 -8.57
N ILE A 10 1.58 4.76 -7.33
CA ILE A 10 0.60 5.74 -6.88
C ILE A 10 1.25 6.62 -5.82
N ARG A 11 1.29 7.92 -6.09
CA ARG A 11 1.73 8.94 -5.12
C ARG A 11 0.54 9.46 -4.34
N CYS A 12 0.77 9.77 -3.06
CA CYS A 12 -0.20 10.51 -2.27
C CYS A 12 -0.26 11.97 -2.75
N THR A 13 -1.44 12.38 -3.20
CA THR A 13 -1.82 13.71 -3.65
C THR A 13 -3.03 14.16 -2.81
N GLU A 14 -3.45 15.43 -2.93
CA GLU A 14 -4.64 15.90 -2.19
C GLU A 14 -5.92 15.16 -2.59
N ALA A 15 -6.03 14.75 -3.86
CA ALA A 15 -7.21 14.06 -4.39
C ALA A 15 -7.39 12.64 -3.82
N ASN A 16 -6.30 11.94 -3.52
CA ASN A 16 -6.32 10.56 -3.00
C ASN A 16 -5.81 10.45 -1.55
N ALA A 17 -5.61 11.57 -0.85
CA ALA A 17 -5.12 11.57 0.53
C ALA A 17 -6.04 10.78 1.47
N ALA A 18 -7.36 10.86 1.28
CA ALA A 18 -8.33 10.11 2.06
C ALA A 18 -8.17 8.59 1.87
N GLU A 19 -7.86 8.13 0.65
CA GLU A 19 -7.63 6.72 0.35
C GLU A 19 -6.33 6.21 0.97
N PHE A 20 -5.27 7.02 0.97
CA PHE A 20 -4.02 6.69 1.66
C PHE A 20 -4.20 6.65 3.18
N VAL A 21 -5.01 7.54 3.76
CA VAL A 21 -5.37 7.49 5.17
C VAL A 21 -6.15 6.21 5.47
N ALA A 22 -7.10 5.83 4.62
CA ALA A 22 -7.85 4.59 4.78
C ALA A 22 -6.95 3.35 4.68
N LEU A 23 -6.03 3.32 3.70
CA LEU A 23 -5.03 2.27 3.53
C LEU A 23 -4.16 2.11 4.79
N VAL A 24 -3.57 3.21 5.27
CA VAL A 24 -2.73 3.21 6.47
C VAL A 24 -3.55 2.81 7.70
N ASN A 25 -4.83 3.18 7.79
CA ASN A 25 -5.67 2.75 8.91
C ASN A 25 -6.11 1.28 8.81
N GLY A 26 -6.29 0.75 7.60
CA GLY A 26 -6.63 -0.65 7.34
C GLY A 26 -5.45 -1.59 7.58
N TRP A 27 -4.21 -1.09 7.48
CA TRP A 27 -3.01 -1.90 7.68
C TRP A 27 -2.26 -1.51 8.97
N PRO A 28 -2.46 -2.26 10.07
CA PRO A 28 -1.93 -1.90 11.39
C PRO A 28 -0.39 -1.85 11.44
N GLU A 29 0.31 -2.72 10.71
CA GLU A 29 1.77 -2.71 10.62
C GLU A 29 2.30 -1.48 9.88
N LEU A 30 1.70 -1.13 8.74
CA LEU A 30 2.01 0.10 8.02
C LEU A 30 1.74 1.34 8.89
N LYS A 31 0.63 1.33 9.64
CA LYS A 31 0.31 2.38 10.61
C LYS A 31 1.38 2.53 11.69
N ALA A 32 1.84 1.41 12.25
CA ALA A 32 2.89 1.41 13.26
C ALA A 32 4.20 1.97 12.70
N LEU A 33 4.58 1.54 11.49
CA LEU A 33 5.78 2.02 10.80
C LEU A 33 5.71 3.53 10.53
N VAL A 34 4.60 4.00 9.93
CA VAL A 34 4.39 5.43 9.66
C VAL A 34 4.43 6.24 10.95
N ARG A 35 3.88 5.70 12.06
CA ARG A 35 3.92 6.36 13.36
C ARG A 35 5.35 6.47 13.89
N SER A 36 6.14 5.40 13.84
CA SER A 36 7.54 5.42 14.29
C SER A 36 8.39 6.38 13.46
N LEU A 37 8.28 6.32 12.12
CA LEU A 37 9.02 7.24 11.23
C LEU A 37 8.62 8.71 11.45
N ARG A 38 7.37 8.97 11.83
CA ARG A 38 6.90 10.32 12.20
C ARG A 38 7.48 10.77 13.54
N ASP A 39 7.56 9.88 14.52
CA ASP A 39 8.14 10.16 15.85
C ASP A 39 9.63 10.50 15.74
N GLU A 40 10.35 9.82 14.85
CA GLU A 40 11.75 10.08 14.54
C GLU A 40 11.98 11.33 13.66
N GLY A 41 10.92 12.03 13.23
CA GLY A 41 11.01 13.20 12.35
C GLY A 41 11.45 12.90 10.92
N LEU A 42 11.54 11.63 10.54
CA LEU A 42 11.96 11.15 9.22
C LEU A 42 10.79 11.13 8.21
N PHE A 43 9.56 11.19 8.70
CA PHE A 43 8.35 11.18 7.86
C PHE A 43 7.67 12.55 7.82
N LEU A 44 7.77 13.23 6.67
CA LEU A 44 7.16 14.54 6.40
C LEU A 44 5.62 14.48 6.21
N GLY A 45 5.01 13.30 6.41
CA GLY A 45 3.59 13.05 6.23
C GLY A 45 3.27 12.27 4.96
N LEU A 46 1.98 11.94 4.80
CA LEU A 46 1.52 11.05 3.73
C LEU A 46 1.86 11.53 2.32
N ARG A 47 2.09 12.84 2.12
CA ARG A 47 2.53 13.41 0.83
C ARG A 47 3.87 12.85 0.32
N GLY A 48 4.74 12.39 1.22
CA GLY A 48 5.98 11.71 0.84
C GLY A 48 5.79 10.22 0.54
N LEU A 49 4.60 9.66 0.80
CA LEU A 49 4.31 8.25 0.65
C LEU A 49 3.97 7.94 -0.82
N GLN A 50 4.64 6.93 -1.32
CA GLN A 50 4.37 6.34 -2.63
C GLN A 50 4.20 4.84 -2.43
N VAL A 51 3.13 4.29 -3.00
CA VAL A 51 2.87 2.85 -2.99
C VAL A 51 2.93 2.32 -4.41
N THR A 52 3.47 1.12 -4.57
CA THR A 52 3.44 0.40 -5.85
C THR A 52 2.40 -0.69 -5.73
N LEU A 53 1.37 -0.64 -6.57
CA LEU A 53 0.40 -1.72 -6.68
C LEU A 53 0.83 -2.62 -7.83
N THR A 54 0.88 -3.92 -7.55
CA THR A 54 1.23 -4.95 -8.53
C THR A 54 0.13 -6.00 -8.53
N GLY A 55 -0.46 -6.28 -9.69
CA GLY A 55 -1.56 -7.23 -9.81
C GLY A 55 -2.26 -7.16 -11.16
N ALA A 56 -3.43 -7.79 -11.26
CA ALA A 56 -4.27 -7.70 -12.44
C ALA A 56 -4.64 -6.24 -12.74
N PRO A 57 -4.78 -5.82 -14.01
CA PRO A 57 -5.04 -4.44 -14.40
C PRO A 57 -6.32 -3.89 -13.78
N GLU A 58 -7.34 -4.72 -13.62
CA GLU A 58 -8.61 -4.39 -12.96
C GLU A 58 -8.45 -4.08 -11.45
N TRP A 59 -7.49 -4.70 -10.77
CA TRP A 59 -7.20 -4.43 -9.36
C TRP A 59 -6.32 -3.20 -9.20
N VAL A 60 -5.31 -3.05 -10.06
CA VAL A 60 -4.42 -1.89 -10.06
C VAL A 60 -5.16 -0.61 -10.46
N ALA A 61 -6.23 -0.71 -11.27
CA ALA A 61 -7.10 0.41 -11.61
C ALA A 61 -7.91 0.96 -10.42
N GLN A 62 -8.19 0.13 -9.40
CA GLN A 62 -8.96 0.51 -8.20
C GLN A 62 -8.14 1.35 -7.20
N GLY A 63 -6.83 1.48 -7.42
CA GLY A 63 -5.99 2.35 -6.60
C GLY A 63 -5.77 1.84 -5.17
N PRO A 64 -5.41 2.71 -4.21
CA PRO A 64 -5.09 2.32 -2.83
C PRO A 64 -6.23 1.59 -2.12
N ALA A 65 -7.48 1.80 -2.55
CA ALA A 65 -8.65 1.10 -2.03
C ALA A 65 -8.63 -0.41 -2.31
N ALA A 66 -7.89 -0.87 -3.33
CA ALA A 66 -7.80 -2.29 -3.70
C ALA A 66 -7.14 -3.15 -2.60
N VAL A 67 -6.23 -2.56 -1.82
CA VAL A 67 -5.39 -3.27 -0.84
C VAL A 67 -6.20 -3.74 0.38
N GLY A 68 -7.43 -3.26 0.58
CA GLY A 68 -8.27 -3.62 1.73
C GLY A 68 -9.08 -4.91 1.58
N SER A 69 -9.11 -5.53 0.39
CA SER A 69 -10.01 -6.68 0.13
C SER A 69 -9.33 -8.04 0.15
N ASP A 70 -7.99 -8.10 0.20
CA ASP A 70 -7.21 -9.34 -0.05
C ASP A 70 -6.25 -9.71 1.10
N ASP A 71 -6.22 -8.98 2.21
CA ASP A 71 -5.34 -9.34 3.34
C ASP A 71 -5.88 -10.55 4.15
N ALA A 72 -7.07 -11.06 3.80
CA ALA A 72 -7.67 -12.24 4.43
C ALA A 72 -7.20 -13.59 3.83
N ASP A 73 -6.49 -13.60 2.69
CA ASP A 73 -6.11 -14.84 1.99
C ASP A 73 -4.67 -14.87 1.46
N ARG A 74 -3.69 -14.32 2.20
CA ARG A 74 -2.28 -14.59 1.87
C ARG A 74 -1.80 -15.89 2.55
N PRO A 75 -1.64 -17.03 1.83
CA PRO A 75 -0.82 -18.12 2.33
C PRO A 75 0.66 -17.72 2.22
N GLY A 76 1.34 -17.62 3.36
CA GLY A 76 2.79 -17.74 3.45
C GLY A 76 3.58 -16.44 3.22
N GLY A 77 4.01 -15.83 4.31
CA GLY A 77 5.37 -15.31 4.36
C GLY A 77 6.33 -16.48 4.47
N ASP A 78 7.20 -16.67 3.48
CA ASP A 78 8.61 -17.02 3.65
C ASP A 78 9.28 -17.06 2.27
N GLU A 79 10.19 -16.13 1.98
CA GLU A 79 11.44 -16.45 1.27
C GLU A 79 12.42 -15.29 1.48
N HIS A 80 12.91 -15.15 2.72
CA HIS A 80 14.24 -14.62 2.96
C HIS A 80 15.17 -15.84 3.04
N ALA A 81 15.60 -16.35 1.88
CA ALA A 81 16.65 -17.35 1.82
C ALA A 81 18.02 -16.64 1.78
N HIS A 82 18.85 -17.09 2.72
CA HIS A 82 20.21 -16.70 3.05
C HIS A 82 21.20 -16.74 1.87
#